data_AF-A0AAE2YIP5-F1
#
_entry.id   AF-A0AAE2YIP5-F1
#
_cell.length_a   1.000
_cell.length_b   1.000
_cell.length_c   1.000
_cell.angle_alpha   90.00
_cell.angle_beta   90.00
_cell.angle_gamma   90.00
#
_symmetry.space_group_name_H-M   'P 1'
#
loop_
_entity.id
_entity.type
_entity.pdbx_description
1 polymer ?
#
loop_
_entity_poly.entity_id
_entity_poly.type
_entity_poly.pdbx_seq_one_letter_code
_entity_poly.pdbx_strand_id
1 'polypeptide(L)'
;MSDSRVLTDLARQVAQRYRMIYGEGAKPSFVARRLSLTMQQYTQFGGVRPFGCALIIGGVADDGDPELVVLDTSGAAIGYMA
;
A
#
# COMPACT_ATOMS: atom_id res chain seq x y z
N MET A 1 -14.52 -10.56 -8.01
CA MET A 1 -13.21 -9.86 -8.06
C MET A 1 -12.39 -10.29 -6.85
N SER A 2 -11.07 -10.48 -6.97
CA SER A 2 -10.22 -10.92 -5.84
C SER A 2 -9.70 -9.71 -5.08
N ASP A 3 -9.72 -9.74 -3.74
CA ASP A 3 -9.23 -8.66 -2.85
C ASP A 3 -7.81 -8.20 -3.24
N SER A 4 -6.95 -9.14 -3.61
CA SER A 4 -5.58 -8.87 -4.07
C SER A 4 -5.51 -8.00 -5.33
N ARG A 5 -6.44 -8.19 -6.29
CA ARG A 5 -6.49 -7.38 -7.51
C ARG A 5 -6.93 -5.95 -7.19
N VAL A 6 -7.93 -5.80 -6.32
CA VAL A 6 -8.41 -4.49 -5.87
C VAL A 6 -7.29 -3.69 -5.23
N LEU A 7 -6.54 -4.30 -4.31
CA LEU A 7 -5.41 -3.63 -3.66
C LEU A 7 -4.25 -3.36 -4.61
N THR A 8 -3.97 -4.26 -5.55
CA THR A 8 -2.93 -4.04 -6.58
C THR A 8 -3.26 -2.84 -7.47
N ASP A 9 -4.50 -2.73 -7.92
CA ASP A 9 -4.94 -1.62 -8.77
C ASP A 9 -4.95 -0.30 -7.98
N LEU A 10 -5.35 -0.33 -6.70
CA LEU A 10 -5.23 0.82 -5.82
C LEU A 10 -3.76 1.26 -5.65
N ALA A 11 -2.84 0.32 -5.42
CA ALA A 11 -1.40 0.62 -5.30
C ALA A 11 -0.86 1.30 -6.56
N ARG A 12 -1.21 0.79 -7.75
CA ARG A 12 -0.83 1.41 -9.03
C ARG A 12 -1.35 2.84 -9.15
N GLN A 13 -2.62 3.06 -8.84
CA GLN A 13 -3.21 4.40 -8.91
C GLN A 13 -2.54 5.36 -7.91
N VAL A 14 -2.22 4.90 -6.71
CA VAL A 14 -1.52 5.73 -5.70
C VAL A 14 -0.13 6.10 -6.20
N ALA A 15 0.66 5.15 -6.68
CA ALA A 15 2.00 5.40 -7.20
C ALA A 15 2.01 6.34 -8.41
N GLN A 16 1.09 6.13 -9.37
CA GLN A 16 0.96 6.96 -10.55
C GLN A 16 0.53 8.40 -10.21
N ARG A 17 -0.43 8.57 -9.30
CA ARG A 17 -0.83 9.91 -8.83
C ARG A 17 0.32 10.62 -8.13
N TYR A 18 1.06 9.91 -7.29
CA TYR A 18 2.24 10.47 -6.63
C TYR A 18 3.26 10.99 -7.67
N ARG A 19 3.62 10.17 -8.65
CA ARG A 19 4.53 10.58 -9.72
C ARG A 19 4.01 11.77 -10.54
N MET A 20 2.71 11.84 -10.81
CA MET A 20 2.11 12.97 -11.51
C MET A 20 2.20 14.28 -10.71
N ILE A 21 2.10 14.21 -9.38
CA ILE A 21 2.09 15.39 -8.50
C ILE A 21 3.52 15.84 -8.17
N TYR A 22 4.42 14.90 -7.87
CA TYR A 22 5.75 15.19 -7.33
C TYR A 22 6.88 15.03 -8.36
N GLY A 23 6.61 14.44 -9.53
CA GLY A 23 7.60 14.23 -10.58
C GLY A 23 8.57 13.06 -10.36
N GLU A 24 8.48 12.38 -9.20
CA GLU A 24 9.38 11.29 -8.81
C GLU A 24 8.62 9.99 -8.46
N GLY A 25 9.34 8.87 -8.36
CA GLY A 25 8.80 7.59 -7.92
C GLY A 25 8.32 7.62 -6.46
N ALA A 26 7.14 7.05 -6.20
CA ALA A 26 6.64 6.91 -4.84
C ALA A 26 7.45 5.87 -4.05
N LYS A 27 7.87 6.23 -2.82
CA LYS A 27 8.45 5.27 -1.88
C LYS A 27 7.48 4.13 -1.56
N PRO A 28 7.96 2.87 -1.44
CA PRO A 28 7.13 1.74 -0.99
C PRO A 28 6.37 2.03 0.30
N SER A 29 7.01 2.67 1.28
CA SER A 29 6.37 3.13 2.53
C SER A 29 5.20 4.08 2.32
N PHE A 30 5.28 5.01 1.37
CA PHE A 30 4.18 5.91 1.04
C PHE A 30 2.98 5.16 0.48
N VAL A 31 3.21 4.27 -0.50
CA VAL A 31 2.16 3.45 -1.10
C VAL A 31 1.52 2.55 -0.04
N ALA A 32 2.33 1.89 0.77
CA ALA A 32 1.87 1.00 1.83
C ALA A 32 1.01 1.73 2.85
N ARG A 33 1.44 2.92 3.31
CA ARG A 33 0.66 3.75 4.23
C ARG A 33 -0.70 4.14 3.64
N ARG A 34 -0.77 4.43 2.34
CA ARG A 34 -2.05 4.77 1.70
C ARG A 34 -2.99 3.58 1.64
N LEU A 35 -2.48 2.39 1.33
CA LEU A 35 -3.25 1.15 1.33
C LEU A 35 -3.71 0.76 2.74
N SER A 36 -2.83 0.88 3.74
CA SER A 36 -3.13 0.65 5.17
C SER A 36 -4.36 1.46 5.61
N LEU A 37 -4.40 2.76 5.31
CA LEU A 37 -5.55 3.60 5.66
C LEU A 37 -6.83 3.13 4.98
N THR A 38 -6.76 2.70 3.72
CA THR A 38 -7.93 2.12 3.03
C THR A 38 -8.35 0.80 3.67
N MET A 39 -7.43 -0.11 3.97
CA MET A 39 -7.75 -1.39 4.62
C MET A 39 -8.36 -1.17 6.01
N GLN A 40 -7.82 -0.24 6.79
CA GLN A 40 -8.31 0.10 8.12
C GLN A 40 -9.73 0.71 8.09
N GLN A 41 -10.10 1.43 7.02
CA GLN A 41 -11.49 1.90 6.87
C GLN A 41 -12.48 0.74 6.79
N TYR A 42 -12.11 -0.38 6.17
CA TYR A 42 -12.96 -1.56 6.05
C TYR A 42 -13.00 -2.40 7.33
N THR A 43 -12.12 -2.14 8.30
CA THR A 43 -12.15 -2.78 9.63
C THR A 43 -12.92 -1.93 10.65
N GLN A 44 -12.92 -0.61 10.49
CA GLN A 44 -13.54 0.32 11.44
C GLN A 44 -14.96 0.76 11.08
N PHE A 45 -15.29 0.87 9.78
CA PHE A 45 -16.62 1.27 9.34
C PHE A 45 -17.43 0.02 8.95
N GLY A 46 -18.60 -0.14 9.59
CA GLY A 46 -19.47 -1.30 9.38
C GLY A 46 -20.11 -1.35 7.99
N GLY A 47 -20.61 -2.53 7.60
CA GLY A 47 -21.37 -2.75 6.37
C GLY A 47 -20.56 -3.30 5.18
N VAL A 48 -19.24 -3.47 5.32
CA VAL A 48 -18.38 -4.09 4.32
C VAL A 48 -17.41 -5.10 4.96
N ARG A 49 -17.02 -6.14 4.21
CA ARG A 49 -16.06 -7.15 4.67
C ARG A 49 -14.63 -6.59 4.63
N PRO A 50 -13.78 -6.84 5.63
CA PRO A 50 -12.34 -6.55 5.54
C PRO A 50 -11.66 -7.29 4.38
N PHE A 51 -10.54 -6.74 3.90
CA PHE A 51 -9.70 -7.38 2.90
C PHE A 51 -9.10 -8.68 3.45
N GLY A 52 -9.29 -9.79 2.72
CA GLY A 52 -8.82 -11.12 3.11
C GLY A 52 -7.42 -11.48 2.59
N CYS A 53 -6.56 -10.49 2.32
CA CYS A 53 -5.18 -10.74 1.89
C CYS A 53 -4.21 -9.73 2.50
N ALA A 54 -3.00 -10.21 2.82
CA ALA A 54 -1.86 -9.40 3.20
C ALA A 54 -1.03 -9.06 1.96
N LEU A 55 -0.24 -7.98 2.04
CA LEU A 55 0.65 -7.56 0.97
C LEU A 55 2.08 -7.41 1.48
N ILE A 56 3.03 -7.70 0.61
CA ILE A 56 4.41 -7.31 0.76
C ILE A 56 4.70 -6.34 -0.40
N ILE A 57 5.06 -5.11 -0.06
CA ILE A 57 5.36 -4.04 -1.00
C ILE A 57 6.84 -3.75 -0.91
N GLY A 58 7.56 -4.02 -1.99
CA GLY A 58 8.99 -3.76 -2.11
C GLY A 58 9.30 -2.88 -3.31
N GLY A 59 10.37 -2.11 -3.20
CA GLY A 59 10.88 -1.30 -4.30
C GLY A 59 12.11 -0.49 -3.90
N VAL A 60 12.76 0.09 -4.89
CA VAL A 60 13.84 1.05 -4.71
C VAL A 60 13.29 2.41 -5.14
N ALA A 61 13.33 3.38 -4.25
CA ALA A 61 12.91 4.74 -4.57
C ALA A 61 14.01 5.49 -5.33
N ASP A 62 13.69 6.71 -5.77
CA ASP A 62 14.60 7.50 -6.62
C ASP A 62 15.86 7.96 -5.86
N ASP A 63 15.87 7.91 -4.52
CA ASP A 63 17.04 8.11 -3.67
C ASP A 63 17.99 6.89 -3.62
N GLY A 64 17.60 5.77 -4.20
CA GLY A 64 18.39 4.54 -4.29
C GLY A 64 18.25 3.61 -3.10
N ASP A 65 17.49 3.98 -2.06
CA ASP A 65 17.32 3.16 -0.86
C ASP A 65 16.23 2.09 -1.09
N PRO A 66 16.53 0.80 -0.87
CA PRO A 66 15.52 -0.25 -0.92
C PRO A 66 14.60 -0.17 0.30
N GLU A 67 13.29 -0.30 0.08
CA GLU A 67 12.31 -0.41 1.15
C GLU A 67 11.46 -1.66 0.95
N LEU A 68 11.15 -2.34 2.06
CA LEU A 68 10.20 -3.45 2.12
C LEU A 68 9.18 -3.17 3.22
N VAL A 69 7.89 -3.27 2.88
CA VAL A 69 6.80 -3.00 3.82
C VAL A 69 5.77 -4.11 3.74
N VAL A 70 5.41 -4.66 4.89
CA VAL A 70 4.35 -5.67 5.02
C VAL A 70 3.08 -5.02 5.52
N LEU A 71 1.98 -5.30 4.84
CA LEU A 71 0.62 -4.92 5.24
C LEU A 71 -0.15 -6.17 5.63
N ASP A 72 -0.71 -6.18 6.83
CA ASP A 72 -1.62 -7.23 7.27
C ASP A 72 -3.08 -6.90 6.92
N THR A 73 -4.00 -7.84 7.16
CA THR A 73 -5.44 -7.66 6.90
C THR A 73 -6.12 -6.68 7.85
N SER A 74 -5.50 -6.32 8.98
CA SER A 74 -6.03 -5.34 9.92
C SER A 74 -5.81 -3.90 9.43
N GLY A 75 -4.90 -3.72 8.48
CA GLY A 75 -4.41 -2.43 8.01
C GLY A 75 -3.14 -1.99 8.72
N ALA A 76 -2.50 -2.83 9.53
CA ALA A 76 -1.19 -2.53 10.11
C ALA A 76 -0.10 -2.61 9.03
N ALA A 77 0.81 -1.62 9.03
CA ALA A 77 1.95 -1.55 8.14
C ALA A 77 3.24 -1.66 8.95
N ILE A 78 4.11 -2.60 8.59
CA ILE A 78 5.40 -2.85 9.24
C ILE A 78 6.51 -2.69 8.20
N GLY A 79 7.39 -1.73 8.41
CA GLY A 79 8.58 -1.54 7.59
C GLY A 79 9.70 -2.50 8.01
N TYR A 80 10.37 -3.07 7.02
CA TYR A 80 11.60 -3.85 7.19
C TYR A 80 12.74 -3.07 6.54
N MET A 81 13.87 -2.97 7.25
CA MET A 81 15.11 -2.53 6.62
C MET A 81 15.57 -3.65 5.69
N ALA A 82 15.75 -3.33 4.40
CA ALA A 82 16.26 -4.23 3.39
C ALA A 82 17.69 -3.83 3.01
#